data_AF-A0A7C7J4X1-F1
#
_entry.id   AF-A0A7C7J4X1-F1
#
_cell.length_a   1.000
_cell.length_b   1.000
_cell.length_c   1.000
_cell.angle_alpha   90.00
_cell.angle_beta   90.00
_cell.angle_gamma   90.00
#
_symmetry.space_group_name_H-M   'P 1'
#
loop_
_entity.id
_entity.type
_entity.pdbx_description
1 polymer ?
#
loop_
_entity_poly.entity_id
_entity_poly.type
_entity_poly.pdbx_seq_one_letter_code
_entity_poly.pdbx_strand_id
1 'polypeptide(L)'
;MVWAEETEESCRTEARNLLTILSRIPLLILAVGVSCSPIQSHYVQVEQTLAQGNPEAADALVEKHRDEYGKKSRVLYAMDRGMLLHLSGRYQKSTEFLENAERMIEDLYTRRIGSQTAALLINDNVLPYEGEHFEQVLIHVIMALNYAYQGLFDDALVEARKIDHKLNVLSDRAENTYAYTQDAFARYLTGLLFESRGELNDAFVAYRLAYNAFQAYQEAYGTPIPSLLGKDLLRLSGALNLEEEFEEYQQDFPETTWQSIDEVQQQGELVLISFHGRAPKKANEFIDIPFSMQALTMVLATHNLKSSKKGRIAQNILFGLTGDVFSVALPKFVPQPSKVSYTEIVLIGGGTTETARTILMEDVTEIARQDLKDRLVWESARAVARAALKFAFAKAAERGVTQATENEDLGRLVGFITKLAGSVTEQADTRSWRTLPDEIQLARVRVPPGIYELHVRHVGRNGRVLDEKTLPSVEILAGKLKILSHRTVL
;
A
#
# COMPACT_ATOMS: atom_id res chain seq x y z
N MET A 1 21.81 63.43 -9.23
CA MET A 1 21.24 63.25 -7.86
C MET A 1 19.81 63.78 -7.75
N VAL A 2 19.07 63.94 -8.86
CA VAL A 2 17.65 64.39 -8.87
C VAL A 2 16.72 63.34 -9.51
N TRP A 3 17.28 62.30 -10.15
CA TRP A 3 16.51 61.25 -10.84
C TRP A 3 16.24 59.98 -10.01
N ALA A 4 16.68 59.96 -8.74
CA ALA A 4 16.53 58.81 -7.84
C ALA A 4 15.46 59.02 -6.74
N GLU A 5 15.01 60.25 -6.51
CA GLU A 5 13.97 60.56 -5.52
C GLU A 5 12.55 60.49 -6.13
N GLU A 6 12.36 60.88 -7.40
CA GLU A 6 11.06 60.82 -8.09
C GLU A 6 10.53 59.38 -8.30
N THR A 7 11.42 58.40 -8.43
CA THR A 7 11.04 56.98 -8.62
C THR A 7 10.68 56.28 -7.30
N GLU A 8 11.23 56.73 -6.18
CA GLU A 8 10.89 56.21 -4.84
C GLU A 8 9.55 56.75 -4.32
N GLU A 9 9.20 57.99 -4.66
CA GLU A 9 7.94 58.63 -4.26
C GLU A 9 6.74 58.09 -5.06
N SER A 10 6.94 57.81 -6.36
CA SER A 10 5.95 57.15 -7.22
C SER A 10 5.62 55.73 -6.74
N CYS A 11 6.64 54.95 -6.36
CA CYS A 11 6.48 53.57 -5.89
C CYS A 11 5.81 53.48 -4.50
N ARG A 12 6.09 54.44 -3.59
CA ARG A 12 5.39 54.55 -2.29
C ARG A 12 3.92 54.95 -2.44
N THR A 13 3.59 55.74 -3.47
CA THR A 13 2.23 56.22 -3.71
C THR A 13 1.35 55.12 -4.32
N GLU A 14 1.88 54.31 -5.24
CA GLU A 14 1.20 53.10 -5.74
C GLU A 14 1.02 52.03 -4.65
N ALA A 15 2.03 51.81 -3.79
CA ALA A 15 1.92 50.88 -2.67
C ALA A 15 0.87 51.32 -1.63
N ARG A 16 0.76 52.63 -1.34
CA ARG A 16 -0.28 53.19 -0.47
C ARG A 16 -1.68 53.05 -1.07
N ASN A 17 -1.82 53.28 -2.38
CA ASN A 17 -3.10 53.15 -3.08
C ASN A 17 -3.57 51.69 -3.14
N LEU A 18 -2.66 50.73 -3.37
CA LEU A 18 -2.92 49.29 -3.28
C LEU A 18 -3.33 48.86 -1.85
N LEU A 19 -2.69 49.39 -0.82
CA LEU A 19 -3.02 49.14 0.59
C LEU A 19 -4.39 49.72 1.00
N THR A 20 -4.80 50.86 0.44
CA THR A 20 -6.14 51.44 0.68
C THR A 20 -7.25 50.74 -0.12
N ILE A 21 -6.95 50.14 -1.27
CA ILE A 21 -7.90 49.31 -2.01
C ILE A 21 -8.12 47.99 -1.25
N LEU A 22 -7.05 47.42 -0.66
CA LEU A 22 -7.12 46.23 0.20
C LEU A 22 -7.89 46.46 1.51
N SER A 23 -8.01 47.69 2.01
CA SER A 23 -8.76 47.99 3.26
C SER A 23 -10.27 48.16 3.06
N ARG A 24 -10.76 48.22 1.82
CA ARG A 24 -12.19 48.36 1.48
C ARG A 24 -12.81 47.14 0.81
N ILE A 25 -12.02 46.10 0.53
CA ILE A 25 -12.56 44.80 0.12
C ILE A 25 -13.11 44.15 1.40
N PRO A 26 -14.42 43.82 1.48
CA PRO A 26 -14.92 43.07 2.61
C PRO A 26 -14.11 41.78 2.65
N LEU A 27 -13.47 41.53 3.79
CA LEU A 27 -12.70 40.34 4.10
C LEU A 27 -13.65 39.13 4.02
N LEU A 28 -14.00 38.70 2.82
CA LEU A 28 -14.65 37.43 2.57
C LEU A 28 -13.55 36.41 2.83
N ILE A 29 -13.43 36.04 4.10
CA ILE A 29 -12.67 34.88 4.55
C ILE A 29 -13.27 33.71 3.78
N LEU A 30 -12.71 33.41 2.61
CA LEU A 30 -12.95 32.17 1.92
C LEU A 30 -12.38 31.12 2.86
N ALA A 31 -13.25 30.54 3.67
CA ALA A 31 -12.95 29.38 4.47
C ALA A 31 -12.67 28.22 3.50
N VAL A 32 -11.48 28.21 2.90
CA VAL A 32 -10.90 27.03 2.28
C VAL A 32 -10.51 26.13 3.44
N GLY A 33 -11.52 25.46 3.99
CA GLY A 33 -11.32 24.41 4.96
C GLY A 33 -10.35 23.42 4.33
N VAL A 34 -9.18 23.29 4.94
CA VAL A 34 -8.27 22.19 4.68
C VAL A 34 -9.02 20.95 5.13
N SER A 35 -9.83 20.36 4.26
CA SER A 35 -10.45 19.08 4.51
C SER A 35 -9.32 18.06 4.47
N CYS A 36 -8.73 17.78 5.64
CA CYS A 36 -8.15 16.46 5.85
C CYS A 36 -9.30 15.48 5.60
N SER A 37 -9.12 14.55 4.65
CA SER A 37 -10.15 13.54 4.38
C SER A 37 -10.54 12.87 5.71
N PRO A 38 -11.83 12.79 6.08
CA PRO A 38 -12.29 12.22 7.35
C PRO A 38 -11.67 10.84 7.62
N ILE A 39 -11.54 10.03 6.55
CA ILE A 39 -10.90 8.71 6.55
C ILE A 39 -9.50 8.73 7.17
N GLN A 40 -8.68 9.73 6.83
CA GLN A 40 -7.30 9.82 7.31
C GLN A 40 -7.22 10.08 8.83
N SER A 41 -8.25 10.70 9.40
CA SER A 41 -8.30 11.10 10.81
C SER A 41 -8.60 9.94 11.75
N HIS A 42 -9.47 8.99 11.36
CA HIS A 42 -9.81 7.85 12.20
C HIS A 42 -8.76 6.72 12.11
N TYR A 43 -8.02 6.58 10.99
CA TYR A 43 -6.92 5.60 10.89
C TYR A 43 -5.86 5.77 11.99
N VAL A 44 -5.63 7.00 12.48
CA VAL A 44 -4.71 7.21 13.60
C VAL A 44 -5.20 6.46 14.84
N GLN A 45 -6.51 6.46 15.10
CA GLN A 45 -7.11 5.75 16.24
C GLN A 45 -7.10 4.24 16.01
N VAL A 46 -7.38 3.79 14.78
CA VAL A 46 -7.30 2.35 14.39
C VAL A 46 -5.88 1.82 14.61
N GLU A 47 -4.86 2.50 14.10
CA GLU A 47 -3.45 2.11 14.28
C GLU A 47 -3.01 2.13 15.75
N GLN A 48 -3.46 3.12 16.54
CA GLN A 48 -3.19 3.17 17.98
C GLN A 48 -3.82 1.98 18.72
N THR A 49 -5.04 1.61 18.34
CA THR A 49 -5.77 0.50 18.95
C THR A 49 -5.15 -0.85 18.57
N LEU A 50 -4.72 -1.00 17.32
CA LEU A 50 -3.93 -2.17 16.88
C LEU A 50 -2.59 -2.27 17.60
N ALA A 51 -1.91 -1.15 17.84
CA ALA A 51 -0.66 -1.12 18.59
C ALA A 51 -0.83 -1.51 20.07
N GLN A 52 -2.05 -1.42 20.61
CA GLN A 52 -2.41 -1.92 21.94
C GLN A 52 -2.82 -3.40 21.94
N GLY A 53 -2.77 -4.07 20.78
CA GLY A 53 -3.14 -5.48 20.65
C GLY A 53 -4.64 -5.75 20.70
N ASN A 54 -5.49 -4.77 20.34
CA ASN A 54 -6.94 -4.90 20.38
C ASN A 54 -7.58 -4.72 18.98
N PRO A 55 -7.50 -5.74 18.11
CA PRO A 55 -8.07 -5.68 16.77
C PRO A 55 -9.60 -5.59 16.77
N GLU A 56 -10.30 -6.11 17.78
CA GLU A 56 -11.76 -6.04 17.89
C GLU A 56 -12.24 -4.60 18.12
N ALA A 57 -11.56 -3.83 18.95
CA ALA A 57 -11.87 -2.43 19.16
C ALA A 57 -11.51 -1.59 17.92
N ALA A 58 -10.44 -1.94 17.22
CA ALA A 58 -10.08 -1.32 15.95
C ALA A 58 -11.16 -1.55 14.88
N ASP A 59 -11.70 -2.77 14.79
CA ASP A 59 -12.83 -3.13 13.93
C ASP A 59 -14.10 -2.33 14.27
N ALA A 60 -14.43 -2.20 15.56
CA ALA A 60 -15.56 -1.41 16.00
C ALA A 60 -15.43 0.09 15.66
N LEU A 61 -14.21 0.63 15.67
CA LEU A 61 -13.93 2.00 15.23
C LEU A 61 -14.17 2.16 13.72
N VAL A 62 -13.75 1.19 12.90
CA VAL A 62 -14.01 1.20 11.45
C VAL A 62 -15.51 1.13 11.16
N GLU A 63 -16.24 0.23 11.84
CA GLU A 63 -17.70 0.14 11.70
C GLU A 63 -18.40 1.44 12.09
N LYS A 64 -18.00 2.05 13.22
CA LYS A 64 -18.59 3.29 13.71
C LYS A 64 -18.46 4.43 12.70
N HIS A 65 -17.37 4.47 11.94
CA HIS A 65 -17.09 5.51 10.95
C HIS A 65 -17.32 5.02 9.51
N ARG A 66 -18.10 3.95 9.30
CA ARG A 66 -18.40 3.39 7.97
C ARG A 66 -18.84 4.42 6.93
N ASP A 67 -19.61 5.44 7.36
CA ASP A 67 -20.17 6.44 6.47
C ASP A 67 -19.10 7.41 5.94
N GLU A 68 -17.96 7.53 6.64
CA GLU A 68 -16.80 8.33 6.20
C GLU A 68 -16.11 7.74 4.96
N TYR A 69 -16.18 6.43 4.74
CA TYR A 69 -15.63 5.78 3.54
C TYR A 69 -16.39 6.23 2.28
N GLY A 70 -17.68 6.48 2.41
CA GLY A 70 -18.57 6.85 1.32
C GLY A 70 -18.71 5.76 0.23
N LYS A 71 -19.51 6.06 -0.80
CA LYS A 71 -19.81 5.09 -1.87
C LYS A 71 -18.58 4.66 -2.70
N LYS A 72 -17.55 5.50 -2.76
CA LYS A 72 -16.36 5.30 -3.60
C LYS A 72 -15.28 4.46 -2.93
N SER A 73 -15.34 4.28 -1.61
CA SER A 73 -14.32 3.53 -0.85
C SER A 73 -14.92 2.29 -0.18
N ARG A 74 -16.01 1.74 -0.74
CA ARG A 74 -16.67 0.53 -0.23
C ARG A 74 -15.75 -0.70 -0.26
N VAL A 75 -14.92 -0.81 -1.30
CA VAL A 75 -13.88 -1.84 -1.40
C VAL A 75 -12.91 -1.72 -0.24
N LEU A 76 -12.35 -0.52 0.00
CA LEU A 76 -11.43 -0.27 1.11
C LEU A 76 -12.06 -0.57 2.47
N TYR A 77 -13.32 -0.18 2.67
CA TYR A 77 -14.06 -0.51 3.89
C TYR A 77 -14.11 -2.02 4.14
N ALA A 78 -14.45 -2.79 3.11
CA ALA A 78 -14.54 -4.24 3.20
C ALA A 78 -13.16 -4.89 3.44
N MET A 79 -12.11 -4.36 2.81
CA MET A 79 -10.73 -4.78 3.02
C MET A 79 -10.25 -4.52 4.46
N ASP A 80 -10.45 -3.30 4.99
CA ASP A 80 -10.06 -2.96 6.37
C ASP A 80 -10.80 -3.83 7.39
N ARG A 81 -12.13 -3.94 7.25
CA ARG A 81 -12.97 -4.83 8.07
C ARG A 81 -12.50 -6.28 8.00
N GLY A 82 -12.22 -6.77 6.79
CA GLY A 82 -11.72 -8.12 6.54
C GLY A 82 -10.43 -8.40 7.31
N MET A 83 -9.43 -7.53 7.19
CA MET A 83 -8.15 -7.69 7.90
C MET A 83 -8.31 -7.58 9.41
N LEU A 84 -9.09 -6.64 9.92
CA LEU A 84 -9.30 -6.47 11.37
C LEU A 84 -10.03 -7.67 11.99
N LEU A 85 -11.00 -8.23 11.27
CA LEU A 85 -11.68 -9.47 11.67
C LEU A 85 -10.75 -10.68 11.63
N HIS A 86 -9.85 -10.77 10.64
CA HIS A 86 -8.80 -11.80 10.58
C HIS A 86 -7.90 -11.73 11.82
N LEU A 87 -7.41 -10.53 12.14
CA LEU A 87 -6.57 -10.29 13.32
C LEU A 87 -7.31 -10.57 14.65
N SER A 88 -8.63 -10.44 14.66
CA SER A 88 -9.51 -10.76 15.80
C SER A 88 -9.88 -12.25 15.90
N GLY A 89 -9.33 -13.12 15.04
CA GLY A 89 -9.68 -14.54 14.98
C GLY A 89 -11.10 -14.83 14.45
N ARG A 90 -11.80 -13.84 13.90
CA ARG A 90 -13.16 -13.95 13.36
C ARG A 90 -13.12 -14.28 11.87
N TYR A 91 -12.48 -15.40 11.55
CA TYR A 91 -12.09 -15.78 10.19
C TYR A 91 -13.27 -15.88 9.22
N GLN A 92 -14.41 -16.45 9.62
CA GLN A 92 -15.60 -16.56 8.76
C GLN A 92 -16.11 -15.19 8.32
N LYS A 93 -16.29 -14.26 9.27
CA LYS A 93 -16.72 -12.89 8.96
C LYS A 93 -15.67 -12.14 8.14
N SER A 94 -14.39 -12.36 8.44
CA SER A 94 -13.30 -11.78 7.65
C SER A 94 -13.42 -12.18 6.18
N THR A 95 -13.59 -13.48 5.92
CA THR A 95 -13.80 -14.02 4.57
C THR A 95 -15.04 -13.41 3.89
N GLU A 96 -16.18 -13.32 4.56
CA GLU A 96 -17.40 -12.69 3.98
C GLU A 96 -17.15 -11.24 3.50
N PHE A 97 -16.40 -10.45 4.28
CA PHE A 97 -16.05 -9.08 3.90
C PHE A 97 -15.05 -9.06 2.74
N LEU A 98 -14.07 -9.95 2.72
CA LEU A 98 -13.06 -10.04 1.67
C LEU A 98 -13.64 -10.54 0.33
N GLU A 99 -14.57 -11.50 0.35
CA GLU A 99 -15.34 -11.94 -0.84
C GLU A 99 -16.23 -10.80 -1.39
N ASN A 100 -16.75 -9.94 -0.51
CA ASN A 100 -17.48 -8.75 -0.95
C ASN A 100 -16.53 -7.75 -1.62
N ALA A 101 -15.33 -7.55 -1.07
CA ALA A 101 -14.29 -6.73 -1.69
C ALA A 101 -13.92 -7.27 -3.08
N GLU A 102 -13.64 -8.58 -3.20
CA GLU A 102 -13.34 -9.28 -4.46
C GLU A 102 -14.43 -9.01 -5.51
N ARG A 103 -15.71 -9.30 -5.19
CA ARG A 103 -16.83 -9.07 -6.12
C ARG A 103 -16.96 -7.61 -6.54
N MET A 104 -16.79 -6.66 -5.62
CA MET A 104 -16.84 -5.24 -5.96
C MET A 104 -15.69 -4.82 -6.88
N ILE A 105 -14.50 -5.40 -6.71
CA ILE A 105 -13.34 -5.15 -7.57
C ILE A 105 -13.60 -5.69 -8.98
N GLU A 106 -14.14 -6.90 -9.10
CA GLU A 106 -14.52 -7.49 -10.39
C GLU A 106 -15.59 -6.66 -11.11
N ASP A 107 -16.63 -6.22 -10.40
CA ASP A 107 -17.67 -5.34 -10.95
C ASP A 107 -17.09 -4.01 -11.48
N LEU A 108 -16.16 -3.42 -10.74
CA LEU A 108 -15.48 -2.19 -11.14
C LEU A 108 -14.60 -2.42 -12.37
N TYR A 109 -13.92 -3.56 -12.43
CA TYR A 109 -13.12 -3.96 -13.57
C TYR A 109 -13.98 -4.07 -14.85
N THR A 110 -15.12 -4.77 -14.79
CA THR A 110 -16.03 -4.92 -15.94
C THR A 110 -16.56 -3.57 -16.44
N ARG A 111 -16.86 -2.63 -15.53
CA ARG A 111 -17.39 -1.30 -15.90
C ARG A 111 -16.36 -0.41 -16.60
N ARG A 112 -15.07 -0.50 -16.23
CA ARG A 112 -13.99 0.32 -16.84
C ARG A 112 -13.83 0.08 -18.33
N ILE A 113 -14.12 -1.13 -18.80
CA ILE A 113 -14.08 -1.49 -20.22
C ILE A 113 -15.09 -0.64 -21.04
N GLY A 114 -16.10 -0.05 -20.39
CA GLY A 114 -17.14 0.76 -21.04
C GLY A 114 -17.10 2.29 -20.84
N SER A 115 -16.24 2.89 -19.98
CA SER A 115 -16.43 4.30 -19.58
C SER A 115 -15.17 5.10 -19.15
N GLN A 116 -14.11 5.14 -19.96
CA GLN A 116 -12.85 5.85 -19.60
C GLN A 116 -12.87 7.39 -19.71
N THR A 117 -13.95 8.03 -20.14
CA THR A 117 -13.90 9.45 -20.57
C THR A 117 -14.03 10.50 -19.46
N ALA A 118 -14.52 10.16 -18.25
CA ALA A 118 -14.80 11.14 -17.21
C ALA A 118 -13.63 11.46 -16.25
N ALA A 119 -12.72 10.51 -16.00
CA ALA A 119 -11.65 10.66 -15.00
C ALA A 119 -10.50 11.57 -15.47
N LEU A 120 -10.22 11.58 -16.78
CA LEU A 120 -9.23 12.45 -17.39
C LEU A 120 -9.54 13.94 -17.20
N LEU A 121 -10.78 14.31 -16.87
CA LEU A 121 -11.20 15.71 -16.83
C LEU A 121 -11.24 16.32 -15.42
N ILE A 122 -11.32 15.51 -14.35
CA ILE A 122 -11.69 16.02 -13.01
C ILE A 122 -10.59 15.77 -11.96
N ASN A 123 -10.47 14.54 -11.43
CA ASN A 123 -9.52 14.13 -10.38
C ASN A 123 -9.61 12.59 -10.19
N ASP A 124 -8.49 11.90 -9.93
CA ASP A 124 -8.45 10.44 -9.70
C ASP A 124 -9.25 9.98 -8.48
N ASN A 125 -9.34 10.79 -7.42
CA ASN A 125 -10.16 10.52 -6.24
C ASN A 125 -11.68 10.52 -6.54
N VAL A 126 -12.08 10.88 -7.76
CA VAL A 126 -13.49 10.77 -8.19
C VAL A 126 -13.86 9.33 -8.52
N LEU A 127 -12.89 8.48 -8.85
CA LEU A 127 -13.11 7.08 -9.19
C LEU A 127 -13.37 6.21 -7.95
N PRO A 128 -14.16 5.13 -8.09
CA PRO A 128 -14.22 4.10 -7.07
C PRO A 128 -12.84 3.48 -6.82
N TYR A 129 -12.48 3.31 -5.56
CA TYR A 129 -11.27 2.61 -5.14
C TYR A 129 -11.40 1.12 -5.42
N GLU A 130 -10.37 0.50 -6.00
CA GLU A 130 -10.34 -0.94 -6.31
C GLU A 130 -9.21 -1.70 -5.62
N GLY A 131 -8.38 -1.01 -4.82
CA GLY A 131 -7.15 -1.59 -4.27
C GLY A 131 -6.00 -1.58 -5.26
N GLU A 132 -4.79 -1.55 -4.72
CA GLU A 132 -3.56 -1.77 -5.49
C GLU A 132 -3.43 -3.24 -5.93
N HIS A 133 -2.66 -3.54 -6.97
CA HIS A 133 -2.54 -4.92 -7.48
C HIS A 133 -2.07 -5.91 -6.41
N PHE A 134 -1.05 -5.54 -5.61
CA PHE A 134 -0.58 -6.34 -4.50
C PHE A 134 -1.65 -6.49 -3.41
N GLU A 135 -2.43 -5.44 -3.12
CA GLU A 135 -3.54 -5.51 -2.18
C GLU A 135 -4.61 -6.52 -2.64
N GLN A 136 -4.90 -6.58 -3.95
CA GLN A 136 -5.86 -7.55 -4.49
C GLN A 136 -5.38 -9.00 -4.36
N VAL A 137 -4.07 -9.25 -4.48
CA VAL A 137 -3.50 -10.58 -4.23
C VAL A 137 -3.57 -10.91 -2.74
N LEU A 138 -3.25 -9.94 -1.88
CA LEU A 138 -3.32 -10.10 -0.43
C LEU A 138 -4.74 -10.39 0.09
N ILE A 139 -5.81 -9.97 -0.61
CA ILE A 139 -7.18 -10.39 -0.28
C ILE A 139 -7.27 -11.93 -0.25
N HIS A 140 -6.79 -12.59 -1.30
CA HIS A 140 -6.81 -14.06 -1.39
C HIS A 140 -5.85 -14.72 -0.40
N VAL A 141 -4.68 -14.13 -0.15
CA VAL A 141 -3.74 -14.62 0.88
C VAL A 141 -4.42 -14.63 2.24
N ILE A 142 -5.07 -13.52 2.64
CA ILE A 142 -5.77 -13.44 3.93
C ILE A 142 -6.95 -14.42 3.99
N MET A 143 -7.71 -14.60 2.90
CA MET A 143 -8.78 -15.60 2.85
C MET A 143 -8.26 -17.04 2.94
N ALA A 144 -7.18 -17.38 2.24
CA ALA A 144 -6.54 -18.69 2.34
C ALA A 144 -6.08 -18.99 3.77
N LEU A 145 -5.49 -17.99 4.45
CA LEU A 145 -5.12 -18.09 5.85
C LEU A 145 -6.33 -18.22 6.79
N ASN A 146 -7.42 -17.46 6.54
CA ASN A 146 -8.67 -17.61 7.30
C ASN A 146 -9.21 -19.04 7.24
N TYR A 147 -9.19 -19.66 6.06
CA TYR A 147 -9.61 -21.04 5.87
C TYR A 147 -8.64 -22.03 6.54
N ALA A 148 -7.33 -21.85 6.35
CA ALA A 148 -6.32 -22.71 6.95
C ALA A 148 -6.34 -22.69 8.49
N TYR A 149 -6.56 -21.53 9.13
CA TYR A 149 -6.68 -21.42 10.60
C TYR A 149 -7.89 -22.15 11.16
N GLN A 150 -8.92 -22.34 10.35
CA GLN A 150 -10.12 -23.11 10.70
C GLN A 150 -9.98 -24.61 10.37
N GLY A 151 -8.85 -25.02 9.78
CA GLY A 151 -8.64 -26.39 9.29
C GLY A 151 -9.37 -26.69 7.98
N LEU A 152 -9.92 -25.67 7.31
CA LEU A 152 -10.64 -25.78 6.04
C LEU A 152 -9.65 -25.70 4.86
N PHE A 153 -8.75 -26.67 4.78
CA PHE A 153 -7.66 -26.61 3.79
C PHE A 153 -8.13 -26.73 2.34
N ASP A 154 -9.22 -27.43 2.07
CA ASP A 154 -9.73 -27.56 0.71
C ASP A 154 -10.24 -26.20 0.18
N ASP A 155 -10.89 -25.40 1.04
CA ASP A 155 -11.27 -24.01 0.72
C ASP A 155 -10.03 -23.09 0.61
N ALA A 156 -9.01 -23.29 1.45
CA ALA A 156 -7.75 -22.57 1.33
C ALA A 156 -7.06 -22.82 -0.03
N LEU A 157 -7.17 -24.04 -0.58
CA LEU A 157 -6.67 -24.38 -1.92
C LEU A 157 -7.48 -23.75 -3.05
N VAL A 158 -8.76 -23.42 -2.84
CA VAL A 158 -9.53 -22.64 -3.81
C VAL A 158 -8.95 -21.24 -3.92
N GLU A 159 -8.70 -20.59 -2.77
CA GLU A 159 -8.08 -19.26 -2.73
C GLU A 159 -6.64 -19.27 -3.26
N ALA A 160 -5.86 -20.33 -2.99
CA ALA A 160 -4.54 -20.52 -3.56
C ALA A 160 -4.55 -20.54 -5.11
N ARG A 161 -5.55 -21.20 -5.72
CA ARG A 161 -5.72 -21.19 -7.17
C ARG A 161 -6.18 -19.82 -7.70
N LYS A 162 -6.97 -19.07 -6.93
CA LYS A 162 -7.34 -17.69 -7.28
C LYS A 162 -6.15 -16.73 -7.25
N ILE A 163 -5.19 -16.93 -6.33
CA ILE A 163 -3.91 -16.19 -6.33
C ILE A 163 -3.21 -16.37 -7.68
N ASP A 164 -3.00 -17.61 -8.11
CA ASP A 164 -2.34 -17.89 -9.39
C ASP A 164 -3.11 -17.29 -10.58
N HIS A 165 -4.44 -17.44 -10.59
CA HIS A 165 -5.27 -16.83 -11.63
C HIS A 165 -5.11 -15.30 -11.65
N LYS A 166 -5.15 -14.64 -10.49
CA LYS A 166 -4.98 -13.18 -10.38
C LYS A 166 -3.61 -12.74 -10.89
N LEU A 167 -2.54 -13.39 -10.45
CA LEU A 167 -1.18 -13.07 -10.87
C LEU A 167 -1.00 -13.25 -12.39
N ASN A 168 -1.57 -14.30 -12.97
CA ASN A 168 -1.53 -14.50 -14.42
C ASN A 168 -2.28 -13.38 -15.16
N VAL A 169 -3.48 -12.99 -14.68
CA VAL A 169 -4.24 -11.87 -15.25
C VAL A 169 -3.48 -10.55 -15.16
N LEU A 170 -2.73 -10.31 -14.08
CA LEU A 170 -1.87 -9.14 -13.93
C LEU A 170 -0.68 -9.18 -14.89
N SER A 171 -0.03 -10.34 -14.99
CA SER A 171 1.11 -10.56 -15.90
C SER A 171 0.73 -10.37 -17.36
N ASP A 172 -0.39 -10.94 -17.81
CA ASP A 172 -0.85 -10.85 -19.21
C ASP A 172 -1.14 -9.40 -19.63
N ARG A 173 -1.45 -8.53 -18.67
CA ARG A 173 -1.72 -7.10 -18.90
C ARG A 173 -0.50 -6.22 -18.72
N ALA A 174 0.60 -6.76 -18.22
CA ALA A 174 1.85 -6.03 -18.06
C ALA A 174 2.57 -5.95 -19.41
N GLU A 175 2.00 -5.19 -20.37
CA GLU A 175 2.72 -4.72 -21.56
C GLU A 175 3.73 -3.62 -21.13
N ASN A 176 4.73 -3.99 -20.33
CA ASN A 176 5.82 -3.13 -19.82
C ASN A 176 5.43 -1.99 -18.85
N THR A 177 4.23 -2.00 -18.26
CA THR A 177 3.72 -0.87 -17.44
C THR A 177 3.67 -1.16 -15.93
N TYR A 178 3.73 -2.43 -15.51
CA TYR A 178 3.59 -2.82 -14.10
C TYR A 178 4.71 -3.80 -13.70
N ALA A 179 5.31 -3.62 -12.52
CA ALA A 179 6.27 -4.59 -11.98
C ALA A 179 5.63 -5.66 -11.09
N TYR A 180 4.45 -5.42 -10.52
CA TYR A 180 3.77 -6.41 -9.70
C TYR A 180 2.98 -7.42 -10.53
N THR A 181 3.68 -8.42 -11.06
CA THR A 181 3.10 -9.53 -11.84
C THR A 181 3.25 -10.88 -11.13
N GLN A 182 4.05 -10.92 -10.07
CA GLN A 182 4.32 -12.11 -9.27
C GLN A 182 4.35 -11.74 -7.79
N ASP A 183 3.99 -12.70 -6.96
CA ASP A 183 4.01 -12.60 -5.51
C ASP A 183 4.74 -13.80 -4.92
N ALA A 184 5.94 -13.56 -4.38
CA ALA A 184 6.82 -14.61 -3.91
C ALA A 184 6.28 -15.31 -2.66
N PHE A 185 5.74 -14.54 -1.71
CA PHE A 185 5.15 -15.10 -0.50
C PHE A 185 3.83 -15.83 -0.79
N ALA A 186 2.96 -15.25 -1.60
CA ALA A 186 1.70 -15.88 -1.95
C ALA A 186 1.92 -17.22 -2.68
N ARG A 187 2.91 -17.29 -3.58
CA ARG A 187 3.32 -18.55 -4.23
C ARG A 187 3.91 -19.56 -3.25
N TYR A 188 4.74 -19.11 -2.29
CA TYR A 188 5.25 -19.97 -1.23
C TYR A 188 4.11 -20.55 -0.38
N LEU A 189 3.16 -19.71 0.01
CA LEU A 189 1.97 -20.12 0.77
C LEU A 189 1.13 -21.12 -0.02
N THR A 190 0.92 -20.89 -1.32
CA THR A 190 0.25 -21.84 -2.22
C THR A 190 0.94 -23.21 -2.21
N GLY A 191 2.28 -23.24 -2.32
CA GLY A 191 3.07 -24.48 -2.24
C GLY A 191 2.90 -25.20 -0.91
N LEU A 192 2.96 -24.46 0.20
CA LEU A 192 2.75 -24.99 1.54
C LEU A 192 1.35 -25.61 1.70
N LEU A 193 0.32 -24.96 1.18
CA LEU A 193 -1.06 -25.46 1.27
C LEU A 193 -1.25 -26.73 0.42
N PHE A 194 -0.74 -26.77 -0.82
CA PHE A 194 -0.79 -27.97 -1.66
C PHE A 194 -0.07 -29.15 -1.01
N GLU A 195 1.13 -28.89 -0.48
CA GLU A 195 1.93 -29.90 0.19
C GLU A 195 1.20 -30.47 1.41
N SER A 196 0.55 -29.63 2.21
CA SER A 196 -0.22 -30.05 3.38
C SER A 196 -1.37 -31.01 3.04
N ARG A 197 -1.79 -31.03 1.76
CA ARG A 197 -2.83 -31.92 1.23
C ARG A 197 -2.27 -33.11 0.45
N GLY A 198 -0.96 -33.22 0.32
CA GLY A 198 -0.29 -34.29 -0.41
C GLY A 198 -0.30 -34.09 -1.93
N GLU A 199 -0.69 -32.91 -2.42
CA GLU A 199 -0.62 -32.55 -3.84
C GLU A 199 0.82 -32.17 -4.21
N LEU A 200 1.74 -33.14 -4.18
CA LEU A 200 3.19 -32.91 -4.25
C LEU A 200 3.65 -32.26 -5.57
N ASN A 201 3.03 -32.61 -6.69
CA ASN A 201 3.32 -32.01 -8.00
C ASN A 201 2.95 -30.52 -8.02
N ASP A 202 1.74 -30.17 -7.57
CA ASP A 202 1.28 -28.79 -7.52
C ASP A 202 2.07 -27.98 -6.50
N ALA A 203 2.42 -28.58 -5.36
CA ALA A 203 3.30 -27.99 -4.38
C ALA A 203 4.68 -27.67 -4.96
N PHE A 204 5.29 -28.62 -5.69
CA PHE A 204 6.59 -28.41 -6.33
C PHE A 204 6.54 -27.27 -7.35
N VAL A 205 5.50 -27.24 -8.20
CA VAL A 205 5.31 -26.16 -9.18
C VAL A 205 5.18 -24.81 -8.48
N ALA A 206 4.37 -24.73 -7.42
CA ALA A 206 4.17 -23.49 -6.67
C ALA A 206 5.46 -23.02 -5.97
N TYR A 207 6.23 -23.91 -5.33
CA TYR A 207 7.53 -23.56 -4.74
C TYR A 207 8.56 -23.15 -5.78
N ARG A 208 8.59 -23.77 -6.96
CA ARG A 208 9.45 -23.35 -8.07
C ARG A 208 9.09 -21.94 -8.54
N LEU A 209 7.79 -21.65 -8.69
CA LEU A 209 7.33 -20.31 -9.03
C LEU A 209 7.67 -19.30 -7.92
N ALA A 210 7.59 -19.71 -6.65
CA ALA A 210 8.02 -18.89 -5.52
C ALA A 210 9.53 -18.61 -5.58
N TYR A 211 10.35 -19.59 -5.95
CA TYR A 211 11.81 -19.42 -6.07
C TYR A 211 12.18 -18.39 -7.13
N ASN A 212 11.59 -18.53 -8.32
CA ASN A 212 11.79 -17.57 -9.41
C ASN A 212 11.31 -16.17 -9.00
N ALA A 213 10.18 -16.08 -8.29
CA ALA A 213 9.67 -14.81 -7.77
C ALA A 213 10.61 -14.22 -6.72
N PHE A 214 11.17 -15.02 -5.80
CA PHE A 214 12.14 -14.54 -4.81
C PHE A 214 13.45 -14.05 -5.43
N GLN A 215 13.92 -14.68 -6.51
CA GLN A 215 15.07 -14.17 -7.28
C GLN A 215 14.79 -12.78 -7.85
N ALA A 216 13.62 -12.59 -8.48
CA ALA A 216 13.21 -11.28 -8.98
C ALA A 216 13.00 -10.27 -7.84
N TYR A 217 12.46 -10.70 -6.71
CA TYR A 217 12.22 -9.86 -5.53
C TYR A 217 13.50 -9.39 -4.87
N GLN A 218 14.56 -10.21 -4.89
CA GLN A 218 15.86 -9.82 -4.37
C GLN A 218 16.43 -8.63 -5.15
N GLU A 219 16.26 -8.60 -6.47
CA GLU A 219 16.68 -7.49 -7.33
C GLU A 219 15.75 -6.27 -7.18
N ALA A 220 14.44 -6.48 -7.21
CA ALA A 220 13.45 -5.41 -7.27
C ALA A 220 13.14 -4.76 -5.91
N TYR A 221 13.06 -5.55 -4.84
CA TYR A 221 12.59 -5.12 -3.52
C TYR A 221 13.62 -5.40 -2.39
N GLY A 222 14.71 -6.11 -2.67
CA GLY A 222 15.71 -6.47 -1.67
C GLY A 222 15.28 -7.59 -0.72
N THR A 223 14.17 -8.28 -1.00
CA THR A 223 13.73 -9.43 -0.19
C THR A 223 14.56 -10.66 -0.55
N PRO A 224 15.29 -11.28 0.40
CA PRO A 224 16.16 -12.41 0.10
C PRO A 224 15.37 -13.68 -0.16
N ILE A 225 16.00 -14.64 -0.86
CA ILE A 225 15.45 -15.99 -1.01
C ILE A 225 15.41 -16.67 0.37
N PRO A 226 14.23 -17.13 0.85
CA PRO A 226 14.13 -17.74 2.17
C PRO A 226 14.87 -19.08 2.22
N SER A 227 15.64 -19.30 3.30
CA SER A 227 16.34 -20.58 3.53
C SER A 227 15.42 -21.79 3.65
N LEU A 228 14.12 -21.58 3.89
CA LEU A 228 13.11 -22.63 3.91
C LEU A 228 12.87 -23.21 2.52
N LEU A 229 12.97 -22.39 1.47
CA LEU A 229 12.59 -22.78 0.13
C LEU A 229 13.50 -23.84 -0.46
N GLY A 230 14.81 -23.76 -0.22
CA GLY A 230 15.75 -24.80 -0.63
C GLY A 230 15.42 -26.17 -0.01
N LYS A 231 14.98 -26.20 1.26
CA LYS A 231 14.56 -27.44 1.93
C LYS A 231 13.32 -28.05 1.28
N ASP A 232 12.40 -27.21 0.84
CA ASP A 232 11.15 -27.62 0.22
C ASP A 232 11.34 -28.14 -1.20
N LEU A 233 12.13 -27.41 -1.99
CA LEU A 233 12.49 -27.79 -3.36
C LEU A 233 13.25 -29.11 -3.41
N LEU A 234 14.32 -29.26 -2.63
CA LEU A 234 15.13 -30.49 -2.57
C LEU A 234 14.31 -31.71 -2.13
N ARG A 235 13.47 -31.54 -1.11
CA ARG A 235 12.61 -32.61 -0.61
C ARG A 235 11.59 -33.05 -1.65
N LEU A 236 10.96 -32.12 -2.35
CA LEU A 236 9.93 -32.44 -3.34
C LEU A 236 10.51 -32.96 -4.65
N SER A 237 11.60 -32.39 -5.16
CA SER A 237 12.27 -32.93 -6.35
C SER A 237 12.78 -34.35 -6.10
N GLY A 238 13.33 -34.62 -4.91
CA GLY A 238 13.72 -35.96 -4.49
C GLY A 238 12.52 -36.92 -4.40
N ALA A 239 11.41 -36.51 -3.79
CA ALA A 239 10.21 -37.34 -3.66
C ALA A 239 9.53 -37.63 -5.02
N LEU A 240 9.65 -36.72 -5.99
CA LEU A 240 9.08 -36.85 -7.33
C LEU A 240 10.04 -37.51 -8.33
N ASN A 241 11.27 -37.84 -7.93
CA ASN A 241 12.35 -38.36 -8.80
C ASN A 241 12.69 -37.40 -9.97
N LEU A 242 12.71 -36.10 -9.68
CA LEU A 242 13.14 -35.04 -10.59
C LEU A 242 14.65 -34.82 -10.43
N GLU A 243 15.45 -35.71 -11.01
CA GLU A 243 16.92 -35.75 -10.80
C GLU A 243 17.62 -34.47 -11.27
N GLU A 244 17.24 -33.94 -12.44
CA GLU A 244 17.83 -32.72 -12.99
C GLU A 244 17.55 -31.50 -12.09
N GLU A 245 16.29 -31.29 -11.71
CA GLU A 245 15.91 -30.20 -10.82
C GLU A 245 16.49 -30.38 -9.41
N PHE A 246 16.62 -31.61 -8.92
CA PHE A 246 17.27 -31.88 -7.64
C PHE A 246 18.74 -31.45 -7.66
N GLU A 247 19.49 -31.81 -8.70
CA GLU A 247 20.89 -31.43 -8.86
C GLU A 247 21.05 -29.91 -8.98
N GLU A 248 20.16 -29.23 -9.74
CA GLU A 248 20.13 -27.77 -9.85
C GLU A 248 19.94 -27.11 -8.48
N TYR A 249 18.89 -27.51 -7.73
CA TYR A 249 18.65 -26.93 -6.42
C TYR A 249 19.71 -27.29 -5.39
N GLN A 250 20.38 -28.43 -5.52
CA GLN A 250 21.50 -28.77 -4.64
C GLN A 250 22.71 -27.84 -4.88
N GLN A 251 22.93 -27.41 -6.12
CA GLN A 251 23.96 -26.43 -6.46
C GLN A 251 23.60 -25.02 -6.00
N ASP A 252 22.32 -24.63 -6.10
CA ASP A 252 21.82 -23.33 -5.64
C ASP A 252 21.80 -23.23 -4.10
N PHE A 253 21.59 -24.36 -3.41
CA PHE A 253 21.46 -24.45 -1.96
C PHE A 253 22.43 -25.46 -1.31
N PRO A 254 23.76 -25.31 -1.49
CA PRO A 254 24.74 -26.35 -1.14
C PRO A 254 24.82 -26.64 0.36
N GLU A 255 24.53 -25.64 1.19
CA GLU A 255 24.58 -25.74 2.66
C GLU A 255 23.23 -26.19 3.27
N THR A 256 22.22 -26.46 2.44
CA THR A 256 20.87 -26.74 2.93
C THR A 256 20.71 -28.21 3.31
N THR A 257 20.46 -28.45 4.60
CA THR A 257 20.02 -29.74 5.11
C THR A 257 18.51 -29.90 4.92
N TRP A 258 18.11 -31.00 4.29
CA TRP A 258 16.72 -31.32 4.01
C TRP A 258 16.36 -32.70 4.57
N GLN A 259 15.06 -32.96 4.72
CA GLN A 259 14.50 -34.22 5.22
C GLN A 259 13.59 -34.79 4.12
N SER A 260 13.58 -36.10 3.96
CA SER A 260 12.67 -36.79 3.04
C SER A 260 11.20 -36.61 3.44
N ILE A 261 10.29 -36.89 2.50
CA ILE A 261 8.85 -36.81 2.78
C ILE A 261 8.42 -37.76 3.91
N ASP A 262 9.02 -38.96 3.95
CA ASP A 262 8.73 -39.98 4.96
C ASP A 262 9.16 -39.54 6.37
N GLU A 263 10.32 -38.89 6.48
CA GLU A 263 10.80 -38.33 7.75
C GLU A 263 9.92 -37.17 8.23
N VAL A 264 9.50 -36.30 7.31
CA VAL A 264 8.61 -35.16 7.63
C VAL A 264 7.24 -35.65 8.09
N GLN A 265 6.69 -36.70 7.48
CA GLN A 265 5.39 -37.26 7.84
C GLN A 265 5.35 -37.88 9.26
N GLN A 266 6.50 -38.25 9.82
CA GLN A 266 6.60 -38.75 11.20
C GLN A 266 6.53 -37.63 12.24
N GLN A 267 6.75 -36.38 11.82
CA GLN A 267 6.73 -35.20 12.68
C GLN A 267 5.44 -34.41 12.45
N GLY A 268 5.07 -33.58 13.40
CA GLY A 268 4.09 -32.53 13.16
C GLY A 268 4.77 -31.22 12.86
N GLU A 269 4.06 -30.32 12.18
CA GLU A 269 4.65 -29.08 11.67
C GLU A 269 3.87 -27.86 12.15
N LEU A 270 4.58 -26.89 12.72
CA LEU A 270 4.06 -25.58 13.06
C LEU A 270 4.62 -24.53 12.10
N VAL A 271 3.73 -23.78 11.46
CA VAL A 271 4.06 -22.56 10.74
C VAL A 271 3.49 -21.37 11.51
N LEU A 272 4.35 -20.42 11.87
CA LEU A 272 3.93 -19.14 12.41
C LEU A 272 4.13 -18.06 11.36
N ILE A 273 3.04 -17.36 11.04
CA ILE A 273 3.04 -16.16 10.21
C ILE A 273 3.02 -14.94 11.15
N SER A 274 4.05 -14.10 11.05
CA SER A 274 4.19 -12.93 11.87
C SER A 274 4.05 -11.67 11.03
N PHE A 275 3.01 -10.90 11.30
CA PHE A 275 2.72 -9.63 10.63
C PHE A 275 3.39 -8.48 11.40
N HIS A 276 4.40 -7.84 10.82
CA HIS A 276 5.20 -6.81 11.49
C HIS A 276 4.86 -5.39 11.02
N GLY A 277 5.12 -4.39 11.86
CA GLY A 277 5.04 -2.97 11.52
C GLY A 277 3.67 -2.46 11.02
N ARG A 278 3.66 -1.31 10.35
CA ARG A 278 2.45 -0.70 9.77
C ARG A 278 2.60 -0.61 8.26
N ALA A 279 1.54 -0.90 7.51
CA ALA A 279 1.51 -0.65 6.08
C ALA A 279 1.96 0.79 5.75
N PRO A 280 2.59 1.01 4.58
CA PRO A 280 2.98 2.34 4.15
C PRO A 280 1.73 3.21 3.96
N LYS A 281 1.84 4.49 4.29
CA LYS A 281 0.72 5.43 4.07
C LYS A 281 0.87 6.12 2.71
N LYS A 282 -0.19 6.15 1.92
CA LYS A 282 -0.21 6.92 0.67
C LYS A 282 -0.48 8.40 0.99
N ALA A 283 0.30 9.29 0.38
CA ALA A 283 0.23 10.73 0.62
C ALA A 283 0.37 11.51 -0.70
N ASN A 284 -0.04 12.79 -0.68
CA ASN A 284 0.14 13.69 -1.81
C ASN A 284 1.58 14.23 -1.85
N GLU A 285 2.21 14.14 -3.00
CA GLU A 285 3.44 14.81 -3.38
C GLU A 285 3.13 15.79 -4.52
N PHE A 286 3.45 17.08 -4.34
CA PHE A 286 3.04 18.12 -5.29
C PHE A 286 4.20 18.54 -6.19
N ILE A 287 3.97 18.53 -7.50
CA ILE A 287 4.86 19.03 -8.54
C ILE A 287 4.24 20.28 -9.15
N ASP A 288 5.00 21.37 -9.23
CA ASP A 288 4.50 22.61 -9.79
C ASP A 288 4.93 22.71 -11.26
N ILE A 289 3.95 22.81 -12.16
CA ILE A 289 4.14 22.84 -13.60
C ILE A 289 4.01 24.29 -14.08
N PRO A 290 5.10 24.93 -14.54
CA PRO A 290 5.04 26.26 -15.12
C PRO A 290 4.64 26.20 -16.61
N PHE A 291 3.68 27.02 -17.03
CA PHE A 291 3.25 27.16 -18.43
C PHE A 291 3.76 28.46 -19.11
N SER A 292 4.63 29.22 -18.44
CA SER A 292 5.31 30.40 -18.99
C SER A 292 6.74 30.55 -18.45
N MET A 293 7.57 31.33 -19.12
CA MET A 293 8.96 31.59 -18.67
C MET A 293 8.99 32.34 -17.33
N GLN A 294 8.05 33.26 -17.11
CA GLN A 294 7.90 33.97 -15.84
C GLN A 294 7.43 33.03 -14.71
N ALA A 295 6.56 32.07 -15.04
CA ALA A 295 6.16 31.01 -14.11
C ALA A 295 7.34 30.10 -13.74
N LEU A 296 8.19 29.74 -14.69
CA LEU A 296 9.38 28.92 -14.44
C LEU A 296 10.37 29.63 -13.51
N THR A 297 10.68 30.90 -13.75
CA THR A 297 11.59 31.66 -12.87
C THR A 297 11.03 31.76 -11.46
N MET A 298 9.71 31.89 -11.30
CA MET A 298 9.04 31.90 -10.02
C MET A 298 9.12 30.55 -9.29
N VAL A 299 8.88 29.43 -9.98
CA VAL A 299 9.01 28.08 -9.40
C VAL A 299 10.44 27.86 -8.92
N LEU A 300 11.45 28.23 -9.71
CA LEU A 300 12.86 28.11 -9.35
C LEU A 300 13.23 29.01 -8.16
N ALA A 301 12.78 30.28 -8.17
CA ALA A 301 13.03 31.23 -7.09
C ALA A 301 12.37 30.83 -5.76
N THR A 302 11.25 30.10 -5.82
CA THR A 302 10.49 29.69 -4.63
C THR A 302 10.74 28.25 -4.20
N HIS A 303 11.61 27.51 -4.89
CA HIS A 303 11.88 26.09 -4.60
C HIS A 303 12.25 25.84 -3.12
N ASN A 304 13.00 26.76 -2.49
CA ASN A 304 13.42 26.65 -1.10
C ASN A 304 12.30 26.91 -0.06
N LEU A 305 11.16 27.49 -0.48
CA LEU A 305 10.02 27.76 0.41
C LEU A 305 9.17 26.50 0.68
N LYS A 306 9.38 25.40 -0.07
CA LYS A 306 8.65 24.13 0.05
C LYS A 306 8.83 23.41 1.39
N SER A 307 9.88 23.73 2.15
CA SER A 307 10.27 22.96 3.35
C SER A 307 9.28 23.09 4.54
N SER A 308 8.38 24.08 4.53
CA SER A 308 7.43 24.31 5.63
C SER A 308 5.97 24.43 5.17
N LYS A 309 5.04 23.93 5.98
CA LYS A 309 3.58 23.97 5.75
C LYS A 309 3.07 25.40 5.51
N LYS A 310 3.66 26.41 6.16
CA LYS A 310 3.37 27.83 5.95
C LYS A 310 3.96 28.38 4.65
N GLY A 311 5.16 27.93 4.27
CA GLY A 311 5.82 28.31 3.01
C GLY A 311 5.02 27.83 1.79
N ARG A 312 4.39 26.66 1.89
CA ARG A 312 3.49 26.14 0.84
C ARG A 312 2.21 26.96 0.65
N ILE A 313 1.63 27.48 1.73
CA ILE A 313 0.45 28.35 1.65
C ILE A 313 0.81 29.66 0.93
N ALA A 314 1.94 30.28 1.30
CA ALA A 314 2.43 31.48 0.64
C ALA A 314 2.74 31.24 -0.86
N GLN A 315 3.33 30.09 -1.19
CA GLN A 315 3.65 29.70 -2.56
C GLN A 315 2.39 29.44 -3.41
N ASN A 316 1.39 28.73 -2.87
CA ASN A 316 0.13 28.47 -3.57
C ASN A 316 -0.65 29.78 -3.84
N ILE A 317 -0.60 30.73 -2.91
CA ILE A 317 -1.17 32.07 -3.12
C ILE A 317 -0.42 32.77 -4.26
N LEU A 318 0.92 32.79 -4.23
CA LEU A 318 1.74 33.41 -5.28
C LEU A 318 1.47 32.80 -6.68
N PHE A 319 1.32 31.47 -6.76
CA PHE A 319 1.00 30.77 -8.00
C PHE A 319 -0.44 31.03 -8.48
N GLY A 320 -1.40 31.12 -7.56
CA GLY A 320 -2.78 31.48 -7.88
C GLY A 320 -2.92 32.93 -8.40
N LEU A 321 -2.04 33.84 -7.99
CA LEU A 321 -2.02 35.22 -8.46
C LEU A 321 -1.52 35.36 -9.91
N THR A 322 -0.58 34.50 -10.34
CA THR A 322 -0.07 34.54 -11.72
C THR A 322 -0.96 33.78 -12.70
N GLY A 323 -1.59 32.67 -12.26
CA GLY A 323 -2.45 31.85 -13.11
C GLY A 323 -1.70 31.04 -14.17
N ASP A 324 -0.37 31.02 -14.12
CA ASP A 324 0.52 30.36 -15.09
C ASP A 324 1.32 29.19 -14.48
N VAL A 325 1.13 28.91 -13.19
CA VAL A 325 1.69 27.74 -12.49
C VAL A 325 0.54 26.86 -12.01
N PHE A 326 0.55 25.58 -12.38
CA PHE A 326 -0.42 24.60 -11.89
C PHE A 326 0.28 23.57 -11.00
N SER A 327 -0.17 23.48 -9.76
CA SER A 327 0.31 22.45 -8.84
C SER A 327 -0.42 21.14 -9.10
N VAL A 328 0.35 20.10 -9.37
CA VAL A 328 -0.12 18.75 -9.63
C VAL A 328 0.18 17.83 -8.45
N ALA A 329 -0.81 17.09 -7.98
CA ALA A 329 -0.70 16.12 -6.89
C ALA A 329 -0.46 14.71 -7.45
N LEU A 330 0.72 14.16 -7.17
CA LEU A 330 1.06 12.76 -7.41
C LEU A 330 0.99 11.96 -6.12
N PRO A 331 0.63 10.66 -6.18
CA PRO A 331 0.68 9.79 -5.02
C PRO A 331 2.14 9.42 -4.66
N LYS A 332 2.38 9.21 -3.37
CA LYS A 332 3.63 8.67 -2.81
C LYS A 332 3.35 7.77 -1.63
N PHE A 333 4.00 6.60 -1.56
CA PHE A 333 4.02 5.78 -0.35
C PHE A 333 5.10 6.26 0.63
N VAL A 334 4.68 6.61 1.83
CA VAL A 334 5.54 6.98 2.95
C VAL A 334 5.72 5.76 3.86
N PRO A 335 6.94 5.21 3.97
CA PRO A 335 7.24 4.05 4.81
C PRO A 335 6.87 4.26 6.28
N GLN A 336 6.50 3.17 6.95
CA GLN A 336 6.28 3.12 8.39
C GLN A 336 7.00 1.89 8.98
N PRO A 337 8.34 1.89 8.95
CA PRO A 337 9.14 0.68 9.12
C PRO A 337 8.96 0.05 10.50
N SER A 338 8.87 -1.27 10.52
CA SER A 338 8.90 -2.10 11.71
C SER A 338 10.18 -1.89 12.52
N LYS A 339 10.06 -1.82 13.84
CA LYS A 339 11.21 -1.89 14.75
C LYS A 339 11.63 -3.33 15.03
N VAL A 340 10.74 -4.28 14.81
CA VAL A 340 10.99 -5.72 14.94
C VAL A 340 11.77 -6.18 13.72
N SER A 341 12.95 -6.73 13.95
CA SER A 341 13.79 -7.33 12.91
C SER A 341 13.36 -8.76 12.60
N TYR A 342 13.11 -9.54 13.65
CA TYR A 342 12.57 -10.89 13.55
C TYR A 342 11.81 -11.23 14.82
N THR A 343 10.97 -12.26 14.71
CA THR A 343 10.26 -12.86 15.82
C THR A 343 10.88 -14.22 16.09
N GLU A 344 11.21 -14.47 17.35
CA GLU A 344 11.71 -15.77 17.81
C GLU A 344 10.59 -16.53 18.50
N ILE A 345 10.47 -17.80 18.16
CA ILE A 345 9.45 -18.71 18.65
C ILE A 345 10.14 -19.76 19.48
N VAL A 346 9.68 -19.96 20.70
CA VAL A 346 10.14 -21.03 21.59
C VAL A 346 8.96 -21.96 21.85
N LEU A 347 9.10 -23.22 21.43
CA LEU A 347 8.14 -24.29 21.69
C LEU A 347 8.66 -25.15 22.83
N ILE A 348 7.84 -25.33 23.87
CA ILE A 348 8.16 -26.17 25.04
C ILE A 348 7.09 -27.24 25.15
N GLY A 349 7.45 -28.51 24.94
CA GLY A 349 6.50 -29.62 24.91
C GLY A 349 7.08 -30.90 24.34
N GLY A 350 6.39 -32.03 24.50
CA GLY A 350 6.83 -33.31 23.95
C GLY A 350 8.20 -33.81 24.42
N GLY A 351 8.70 -33.30 25.56
CA GLY A 351 10.05 -33.60 26.07
C GLY A 351 11.19 -32.85 25.38
N THR A 352 10.89 -31.91 24.48
CA THR A 352 11.88 -31.10 23.77
C THR A 352 11.63 -29.59 23.97
N THR A 353 12.64 -28.79 23.67
CA THR A 353 12.51 -27.34 23.55
C THR A 353 13.12 -26.93 22.23
N GLU A 354 12.27 -26.44 21.32
CA GLU A 354 12.67 -26.05 19.98
C GLU A 354 12.55 -24.55 19.82
N THR A 355 13.49 -23.94 19.10
CA THR A 355 13.48 -22.50 18.84
C THR A 355 13.66 -22.22 17.36
N ALA A 356 12.88 -21.30 16.82
CA ALA A 356 13.01 -20.84 15.45
C ALA A 356 12.82 -19.34 15.32
N ARG A 357 13.44 -18.77 14.29
CA ARG A 357 13.32 -17.35 13.96
C ARG A 357 12.50 -17.19 12.70
N THR A 358 11.68 -16.16 12.65
CA THR A 358 10.97 -15.77 11.44
C THR A 358 11.94 -15.20 10.41
N ILE A 359 11.67 -15.49 9.15
CA ILE A 359 12.41 -15.00 7.99
C ILE A 359 11.47 -14.09 7.20
N LEU A 360 12.00 -13.00 6.66
CA LEU A 360 11.24 -12.09 5.79
C LEU A 360 10.76 -12.85 4.54
N MET A 361 9.44 -12.86 4.33
CA MET A 361 8.83 -13.46 3.14
C MET A 361 8.28 -12.40 2.20
N GLU A 362 7.80 -11.28 2.75
CA GLU A 362 7.24 -10.18 1.97
C GLU A 362 7.51 -8.84 2.65
N ASP A 363 8.08 -7.89 1.90
CA ASP A 363 8.16 -6.47 2.27
C ASP A 363 7.05 -5.70 1.55
N VAL A 364 5.91 -5.54 2.22
CA VAL A 364 4.71 -4.90 1.66
C VAL A 364 5.01 -3.41 1.35
N THR A 365 5.86 -2.78 2.16
CA THR A 365 6.23 -1.37 1.95
C THR A 365 7.02 -1.17 0.67
N GLU A 366 8.05 -1.97 0.42
CA GLU A 366 8.85 -1.82 -0.80
C GLU A 366 8.10 -2.29 -2.05
N ILE A 367 7.26 -3.34 -1.95
CA ILE A 367 6.34 -3.72 -3.03
C ILE A 367 5.44 -2.54 -3.41
N ALA A 368 4.79 -1.90 -2.43
CA ALA A 368 3.90 -0.76 -2.69
C ALA A 368 4.63 0.43 -3.32
N ARG A 369 5.87 0.71 -2.87
CA ARG A 369 6.69 1.81 -3.39
C ARG A 369 7.12 1.57 -4.83
N GLN A 370 7.58 0.37 -5.13
CA GLN A 370 8.09 0.01 -6.44
C GLN A 370 6.94 -0.15 -7.45
N ASP A 371 5.82 -0.79 -7.09
CA ASP A 371 4.60 -0.81 -7.92
C ASP A 371 4.12 0.60 -8.28
N LEU A 372 4.15 1.52 -7.31
CA LEU A 372 3.82 2.91 -7.57
C LEU A 372 4.85 3.61 -8.48
N LYS A 373 6.15 3.39 -8.26
CA LYS A 373 7.23 4.01 -9.04
C LYS A 373 7.13 3.66 -10.53
N ASP A 374 6.78 2.42 -10.85
CA ASP A 374 6.75 1.95 -12.24
C ASP A 374 5.60 2.56 -13.03
N ARG A 375 4.43 2.72 -12.41
CA ARG A 375 3.32 3.46 -13.03
C ARG A 375 3.44 4.98 -12.92
N LEU A 376 4.36 5.50 -12.09
CA LEU A 376 4.45 6.94 -11.81
C LEU A 376 4.74 7.75 -13.08
N VAL A 377 5.46 7.20 -14.05
CA VAL A 377 5.72 7.87 -15.34
C VAL A 377 4.41 8.17 -16.06
N TRP A 378 3.54 7.17 -16.17
CA TRP A 378 2.26 7.29 -16.83
C TRP A 378 1.26 8.15 -16.04
N GLU A 379 1.22 7.98 -14.71
CA GLU A 379 0.40 8.83 -13.83
C GLU A 379 0.85 10.30 -13.90
N SER A 380 2.16 10.56 -13.95
CA SER A 380 2.70 11.90 -14.15
C SER A 380 2.30 12.49 -15.50
N ALA A 381 2.40 11.71 -16.58
CA ALA A 381 2.01 12.17 -17.92
C ALA A 381 0.54 12.56 -17.99
N ARG A 382 -0.35 11.74 -17.40
CA ARG A 382 -1.78 12.05 -17.28
C ARG A 382 -2.01 13.33 -16.48
N ALA A 383 -1.36 13.47 -15.34
CA ALA A 383 -1.53 14.61 -14.47
C ALA A 383 -1.05 15.92 -15.11
N VAL A 384 0.08 15.88 -15.85
CA VAL A 384 0.56 16.99 -16.68
C VAL A 384 -0.45 17.36 -17.77
N ALA A 385 -1.01 16.36 -18.47
CA ALA A 385 -2.02 16.60 -19.51
C ALA A 385 -3.28 17.27 -18.92
N ARG A 386 -3.73 16.84 -17.74
CA ARG A 386 -4.83 17.48 -17.00
C ARG A 386 -4.52 18.93 -16.65
N ALA A 387 -3.30 19.20 -16.16
CA ALA A 387 -2.88 20.55 -15.83
C ALA A 387 -2.87 21.46 -17.07
N ALA A 388 -2.36 20.97 -18.21
CA ALA A 388 -2.34 21.71 -19.47
C ALA A 388 -3.77 22.00 -19.98
N LEU A 389 -4.68 21.04 -19.87
CA LEU A 389 -6.09 21.23 -20.23
C LEU A 389 -6.76 22.29 -19.33
N LYS A 390 -6.54 22.22 -18.00
CA LYS A 390 -7.04 23.22 -17.05
C LYS A 390 -6.48 24.62 -17.35
N PHE A 391 -5.19 24.70 -17.68
CA PHE A 391 -4.55 25.95 -18.10
C PHE A 391 -5.20 26.53 -19.37
N ALA A 392 -5.42 25.69 -20.39
CA ALA A 392 -6.06 26.13 -21.63
C ALA A 392 -7.48 26.67 -21.38
N PHE A 393 -8.28 26.00 -20.54
CA PHE A 393 -9.61 26.48 -20.15
C PHE A 393 -9.55 27.79 -19.37
N ALA A 394 -8.63 27.93 -18.41
CA ALA A 394 -8.45 29.17 -17.65
C ALA A 394 -8.10 30.35 -18.59
N LYS A 395 -7.22 30.14 -19.56
CA LYS A 395 -6.87 31.16 -20.57
C LYS A 395 -8.02 31.48 -21.52
N ALA A 396 -8.83 30.49 -21.91
CA ALA A 396 -10.01 30.72 -22.73
C ALA A 396 -11.07 31.54 -21.98
N ALA A 397 -11.31 31.23 -20.69
CA ALA A 397 -12.22 31.97 -19.83
C ALA A 397 -11.73 33.42 -19.59
N GLU A 398 -10.44 33.62 -19.33
CA GLU A 398 -9.83 34.96 -19.20
C GLU A 398 -10.09 35.80 -20.46
N ARG A 399 -9.82 35.25 -21.65
CA ARG A 399 -10.09 35.94 -22.94
C ARG A 399 -11.56 36.29 -23.10
N GLY A 400 -12.47 35.35 -22.82
CA GLY A 400 -13.92 35.57 -22.93
C GLY A 400 -14.43 36.67 -21.98
N VAL A 401 -13.96 36.69 -20.73
CA VAL A 401 -14.29 37.74 -19.76
C VAL A 401 -13.77 39.10 -20.23
N THR A 402 -12.51 39.19 -20.66
CA THR A 402 -11.91 40.45 -21.12
C THR A 402 -12.58 41.03 -22.38
N GLN A 403 -13.21 40.20 -23.20
CA GLN A 403 -13.95 40.64 -24.39
C GLN A 403 -15.40 41.06 -24.07
N ALA A 404 -15.99 40.56 -22.98
CA ALA A 404 -17.39 40.78 -22.63
C ALA A 404 -17.61 41.91 -21.61
N THR A 405 -16.56 42.47 -21.00
CA THR A 405 -16.68 43.56 -20.02
C THR A 405 -16.02 44.84 -20.54
N GLU A 406 -16.83 45.88 -20.79
CA GLU A 406 -16.37 47.21 -21.22
C GLU A 406 -15.69 48.00 -20.08
N ASN A 407 -15.96 47.64 -18.82
CA ASN A 407 -15.35 48.26 -17.65
C ASN A 407 -14.08 47.52 -17.24
N GLU A 408 -12.93 48.17 -17.42
CA GLU A 408 -11.60 47.61 -17.20
C GLU A 408 -11.38 47.12 -15.77
N ASP A 409 -11.90 47.84 -14.76
CA ASP A 409 -11.77 47.45 -13.35
C ASP A 409 -12.64 46.24 -12.99
N LEU A 410 -13.84 46.16 -13.57
CA LEU A 410 -14.73 45.02 -13.39
C LEU A 410 -14.19 43.77 -14.12
N GLY A 411 -13.60 43.94 -15.31
CA GLY A 411 -12.93 42.88 -16.04
C GLY A 411 -11.71 42.32 -15.32
N ARG A 412 -10.91 43.19 -14.66
CA ARG A 412 -9.78 42.78 -13.80
C ARG A 412 -10.25 42.01 -12.57
N LEU A 413 -11.31 42.46 -11.90
CA LEU A 413 -11.86 41.78 -10.72
C LEU A 413 -12.48 40.42 -11.08
N VAL A 414 -13.24 40.34 -12.18
CA VAL A 414 -13.81 39.07 -12.67
C VAL A 414 -12.70 38.15 -13.16
N GLY A 415 -11.67 38.66 -13.83
CA GLY A 415 -10.48 37.91 -14.21
C GLY A 415 -9.74 37.32 -13.00
N PHE A 416 -9.61 38.09 -11.92
CA PHE A 416 -9.03 37.64 -10.66
C PHE A 416 -9.85 36.54 -9.99
N ILE A 417 -11.18 36.70 -9.91
CA ILE A 417 -12.08 35.68 -9.36
C ILE A 417 -12.03 34.40 -10.20
N THR A 418 -11.94 34.52 -11.54
CA THR A 418 -11.81 33.37 -12.44
C THR A 418 -10.48 32.63 -12.25
N LYS A 419 -9.37 33.35 -12.00
CA LYS A 419 -8.06 32.75 -11.67
C LYS A 419 -8.08 31.98 -10.36
N LEU A 420 -8.79 32.51 -9.35
CA LEU A 420 -9.00 31.82 -8.07
C LEU A 420 -10.00 30.64 -8.17
N ALA A 421 -11.00 30.73 -9.05
CA ALA A 421 -11.96 29.65 -9.27
C ALA A 421 -11.37 28.50 -10.11
N GLY A 422 -10.43 28.80 -11.01
CA GLY A 422 -9.72 27.80 -11.84
C GLY A 422 -8.73 26.93 -11.06
N SER A 423 -8.35 27.32 -9.84
CA SER A 423 -7.54 26.50 -8.94
C SER A 423 -8.41 25.45 -8.25
N VAL A 424 -9.00 24.53 -9.02
CA VAL A 424 -9.55 23.30 -8.45
C VAL A 424 -8.38 22.52 -7.85
N THR A 425 -8.35 22.38 -6.52
CA THR A 425 -7.27 21.69 -5.82
C THR A 425 -7.17 20.26 -6.32
N GLU A 426 -6.07 19.91 -7.01
CA GLU A 426 -5.82 18.52 -7.31
C GLU A 426 -5.44 17.78 -6.03
N GLN A 427 -5.93 16.55 -5.92
CA GLN A 427 -5.53 15.59 -4.91
C GLN A 427 -5.32 14.26 -5.61
N ALA A 428 -4.19 13.62 -5.36
CA ALA A 428 -4.01 12.23 -5.75
C ALA A 428 -4.96 11.34 -4.94
N ASP A 429 -5.25 10.16 -5.47
CA ASP A 429 -5.86 9.11 -4.66
C ASP A 429 -4.88 8.68 -3.57
N THR A 430 -5.22 8.98 -2.32
CA THR A 430 -4.43 8.67 -1.12
C THR A 430 -5.04 7.52 -0.32
N ARG A 431 -6.07 6.88 -0.85
CA ARG A 431 -6.62 5.65 -0.29
C ARG A 431 -5.61 4.51 -0.48
N SER A 432 -5.44 3.70 0.56
CA SER A 432 -4.60 2.50 0.59
C SER A 432 -5.09 1.59 1.72
N TRP A 433 -4.84 0.28 1.62
CA TRP A 433 -5.23 -0.70 2.65
C TRP A 433 -4.30 -0.64 3.86
N ARG A 434 -4.59 0.28 4.80
CA ARG A 434 -3.67 0.63 5.90
C ARG A 434 -3.65 -0.36 7.07
N THR A 435 -4.58 -1.30 7.14
CA THR A 435 -4.59 -2.35 8.17
C THR A 435 -3.59 -3.48 7.89
N LEU A 436 -3.01 -3.51 6.69
CA LEU A 436 -1.94 -4.45 6.33
C LEU A 436 -0.66 -4.23 7.17
N PRO A 437 0.23 -5.23 7.21
CA PRO A 437 1.57 -5.09 7.77
C PRO A 437 2.52 -4.26 6.90
N ASP A 438 3.65 -3.90 7.50
CA ASP A 438 4.86 -3.45 6.81
C ASP A 438 5.57 -4.64 6.17
N GLU A 439 5.73 -5.72 6.95
CA GLU A 439 6.41 -6.95 6.53
C GLU A 439 5.61 -8.19 6.96
N ILE A 440 5.63 -9.23 6.14
CA ILE A 440 5.18 -10.58 6.48
C ILE A 440 6.41 -11.46 6.66
N GLN A 441 6.54 -12.04 7.85
CA GLN A 441 7.61 -12.98 8.14
C GLN A 441 7.04 -14.36 8.50
N LEU A 442 7.81 -15.41 8.22
CA LEU A 442 7.38 -16.79 8.46
C LEU A 442 8.47 -17.57 9.17
N ALA A 443 8.07 -18.39 10.14
CA ALA A 443 8.90 -19.44 10.70
C ALA A 443 8.19 -20.79 10.56
N ARG A 444 8.97 -21.83 10.34
CA ARG A 444 8.50 -23.21 10.18
C ARG A 444 9.32 -24.12 11.08
N VAL A 445 8.66 -24.87 11.94
CA VAL A 445 9.28 -25.78 12.91
C VAL A 445 8.60 -27.14 12.84
N ARG A 446 9.39 -28.20 12.70
CA ARG A 446 8.91 -29.57 12.78
C ARG A 446 9.29 -30.15 14.14
N VAL A 447 8.31 -30.74 14.81
CA VAL A 447 8.45 -31.25 16.18
C VAL A 447 7.80 -32.62 16.30
N PRO A 448 8.20 -33.45 17.26
CA PRO A 448 7.44 -34.66 17.60
C PRO A 448 5.97 -34.33 17.89
N PRO A 449 5.03 -35.25 17.63
CA PRO A 449 3.63 -35.03 17.97
C PRO A 449 3.44 -34.79 19.48
N GLY A 450 2.65 -33.80 19.86
CA GLY A 450 2.44 -33.44 21.25
C GLY A 450 1.74 -32.10 21.46
N ILE A 451 1.58 -31.70 22.72
CA ILE A 451 1.06 -30.39 23.12
C ILE A 451 2.25 -29.51 23.50
N TYR A 452 2.29 -28.31 22.91
CA TYR A 452 3.38 -27.36 23.07
C TYR A 452 2.89 -26.03 23.63
N GLU A 453 3.59 -25.52 24.63
CA GLU A 453 3.51 -24.12 25.05
C GLU A 453 4.33 -23.26 24.07
N LEU A 454 3.77 -22.11 23.68
CA LEU A 454 4.31 -21.28 22.63
C LEU A 454 4.66 -19.89 23.17
N HIS A 455 5.94 -19.56 23.17
CA HIS A 455 6.44 -18.23 23.52
C HIS A 455 6.94 -17.50 22.28
N VAL A 456 6.55 -16.25 22.13
CA VAL A 456 6.88 -15.39 21.00
C VAL A 456 7.63 -14.18 21.51
N ARG A 457 8.85 -13.96 21.02
CA ARG A 457 9.71 -12.84 21.39
C ARG A 457 10.00 -11.98 20.17
N HIS A 458 9.65 -10.70 20.23
CA HIS A 458 9.95 -9.75 19.17
C HIS A 458 11.33 -9.15 19.38
N VAL A 459 12.25 -9.38 18.46
CA VAL A 459 13.64 -8.92 18.59
C VAL A 459 13.87 -7.76 17.64
N GLY A 460 14.35 -6.64 18.17
CA GLY A 460 14.68 -5.44 17.41
C GLY A 460 16.02 -5.58 16.67
N ARG A 461 16.29 -4.63 15.76
CA ARG A 461 17.55 -4.59 14.97
C ARG A 461 18.83 -4.52 15.82
N ASN A 462 18.72 -4.08 17.07
CA ASN A 462 19.82 -4.02 18.04
C ASN A 462 19.96 -5.31 18.88
N GLY A 463 19.22 -6.37 18.54
CA GLY A 463 19.22 -7.65 19.26
C GLY A 463 18.46 -7.65 20.59
N ARG A 464 17.83 -6.53 20.98
CA ARG A 464 17.03 -6.46 22.21
C ARG A 464 15.64 -7.02 21.97
N VAL A 465 15.13 -7.77 22.94
CA VAL A 465 13.72 -8.14 22.99
C VAL A 465 12.90 -6.87 23.25
N LEU A 466 12.00 -6.55 22.33
CA LEU A 466 11.11 -5.38 22.38
C LEU A 466 9.79 -5.72 23.09
N ASP A 467 9.32 -6.95 22.91
CA ASP A 467 8.08 -7.45 23.46
C ASP A 467 8.10 -8.99 23.50
N GLU A 468 7.36 -9.58 24.43
CA GLU A 468 7.27 -11.03 24.63
C GLU A 468 5.84 -11.40 25.00
N LYS A 469 5.33 -12.45 24.36
CA LYS A 469 3.97 -12.93 24.54
C LYS A 469 3.92 -14.44 24.57
N THR A 470 3.17 -14.99 25.52
CA THR A 470 2.78 -16.40 25.52
C THR A 470 1.49 -16.55 24.74
N LEU A 471 1.49 -17.43 23.75
CA LEU A 471 0.30 -17.82 23.00
C LEU A 471 -0.34 -19.07 23.63
N PRO A 472 -1.65 -19.32 23.37
CA PRO A 472 -2.29 -20.54 23.84
C PRO A 472 -1.53 -21.78 23.37
N SER A 473 -1.46 -22.79 24.25
CA SER A 473 -0.83 -24.07 23.92
C SER A 473 -1.51 -24.70 22.71
N VAL A 474 -0.71 -25.38 21.89
CA VAL A 474 -1.17 -25.94 20.62
C VAL A 474 -0.85 -27.43 20.54
N GLU A 475 -1.83 -28.21 20.11
CA GLU A 475 -1.64 -29.61 19.77
C GLU A 475 -1.11 -29.72 18.34
N ILE A 476 0.00 -30.45 18.19
CA ILE A 476 0.69 -30.71 16.93
C ILE A 476 0.66 -32.22 16.69
N LEU A 477 0.10 -32.64 15.55
CA LEU A 477 -0.10 -34.06 15.21
C LEU A 477 0.87 -34.50 14.11
N ALA A 478 1.25 -35.78 14.10
CA ALA A 478 2.09 -36.37 13.06
C ALA A 478 1.50 -36.16 11.66
N GLY A 479 2.33 -35.74 10.71
CA GLY A 479 1.96 -35.51 9.32
C GLY A 479 0.91 -34.40 9.13
N LYS A 480 0.67 -33.57 10.15
CA LYS A 480 -0.28 -32.45 10.07
C LYS A 480 0.45 -31.12 10.17
N LEU A 481 0.05 -30.22 9.29
CA LEU A 481 0.41 -28.81 9.33
C LEU A 481 -0.54 -28.06 10.27
N LYS A 482 0.03 -27.33 11.22
CA LYS A 482 -0.66 -26.34 12.03
C LYS A 482 -0.14 -24.96 11.64
N ILE A 483 -1.02 -24.06 11.22
CA ILE A 483 -0.66 -22.67 10.93
C ILE A 483 -1.24 -21.80 12.05
N LEU A 484 -0.43 -20.88 12.56
CA LEU A 484 -0.83 -19.83 13.48
C LEU A 484 -0.35 -18.47 12.95
N SER A 485 -0.98 -17.40 13.41
CA SER A 485 -0.45 -16.05 13.19
C SER A 485 -0.42 -15.20 14.43
N HIS A 486 0.41 -14.17 14.34
CA HIS A 486 0.47 -13.10 15.32
C HIS A 486 0.76 -11.75 14.63
N ARG A 487 0.38 -10.66 15.28
CA ARG A 487 0.53 -9.29 14.79
C ARG A 487 1.26 -8.43 15.80
N THR A 488 2.31 -7.75 15.34
CA THR A 488 3.00 -6.70 16.10
C THR A 488 3.09 -5.43 15.26
N VAL A 489 2.93 -4.28 15.91
CA VAL A 489 2.85 -2.94 15.28
C VAL A 489 4.04 -2.06 15.68
N LEU A 490 5.05 -2.66 16.32
CA LEU A 490 6.15 -1.98 17.01
C LEU A 490 7.13 -1.22 16.12
#